data_AF-A0A7S3EPM8-F1
#
_entry.id   AF-A0A7S3EPM8-F1
#
_cell.length_a   1.000
_cell.length_b   1.000
_cell.length_c   1.000
_cell.angle_alpha   90.00
_cell.angle_beta   90.00
_cell.angle_gamma   90.00
#
_symmetry.space_group_name_H-M   'P 1'
#
loop_
_entity.id
_entity.type
_entity.pdbx_description
1 polymer ?
#
loop_
_entity_poly.entity_id
_entity_poly.type
_entity_poly.pdbx_seq_one_letter_code
_entity_poly.pdbx_strand_id
1 'polypeptide(L)'
;AELSVSMESLRRFGREGSPRVLVLSSQHHASGINLQAARFLIIVHPYCTPSASCPEAVSYGALRAYEMQAIGRVRRYPQTLPVQVYRLFAEGSVEQGLYSGRYASDTSVFKKE
;
A
#
# COMPACT_ATOMS: atom_id res chain seq x y z
N ALA A 1 -8.29 -24.20 -1.66
CA ALA A 1 -6.84 -24.48 -1.83
C ALA A 1 -6.00 -23.21 -1.76
N GLU A 2 -6.33 -22.12 -2.47
CA GLU A 2 -5.51 -20.88 -2.44
C GLU A 2 -5.46 -20.20 -1.06
N LEU A 3 -6.60 -20.07 -0.37
CA LEU A 3 -6.65 -19.44 0.96
C LEU A 3 -5.77 -20.14 2.00
N SER A 4 -5.70 -21.49 1.97
CA SER A 4 -4.85 -22.26 2.88
C SER A 4 -3.36 -22.06 2.61
N VAL A 5 -2.97 -21.94 1.34
CA VAL A 5 -1.57 -21.68 0.95
C VAL A 5 -1.15 -20.25 1.35
N SER A 6 -2.04 -19.28 1.16
CA SER A 6 -1.80 -17.89 1.57
C SER A 6 -1.66 -17.74 3.09
N MET A 7 -2.52 -18.41 3.86
CA MET A 7 -2.42 -18.40 5.33
C MET A 7 -1.16 -19.08 5.83
N GLU A 8 -0.72 -20.17 5.20
CA GLU A 8 0.54 -20.84 5.55
C GLU A 8 1.75 -19.94 5.25
N SER A 9 1.74 -19.24 4.12
CA SER A 9 2.79 -18.29 3.76
C SER A 9 2.90 -17.15 4.79
N LEU A 10 1.75 -16.62 5.23
CA LEU A 10 1.69 -15.59 6.29
C LEU A 10 2.23 -16.10 7.63
N ARG A 11 1.90 -17.33 8.02
CA ARG A 11 2.38 -17.94 9.28
C ARG A 11 3.88 -18.18 9.28
N ARG A 12 4.42 -18.58 8.14
CA ARG A 12 5.85 -18.88 7.97
C ARG A 12 6.68 -17.61 7.84
N PHE A 13 6.15 -16.53 7.28
CA PHE A 13 6.87 -15.28 7.04
C PHE A 13 7.63 -14.80 8.29
N GLY A 14 8.92 -14.49 8.13
CA GLY A 14 9.77 -13.98 9.22
C GLY A 14 10.39 -15.04 10.14
N ARG A 15 10.01 -16.32 10.04
CA ARG A 15 10.65 -17.43 10.77
C ARG A 15 12.01 -17.83 10.17
N GLU A 16 12.83 -18.54 10.94
CA GLU A 16 14.08 -19.08 10.44
C GLU A 16 13.82 -20.13 9.33
N GLY A 17 14.64 -20.13 8.27
CA GLY A 17 14.47 -21.02 7.12
C GLY A 17 13.19 -20.79 6.30
N SER A 18 12.51 -19.64 6.45
CA SER A 18 11.25 -19.34 5.77
C SER A 18 11.34 -18.14 4.81
N PRO A 19 10.30 -17.89 3.98
CA PRO A 19 10.27 -16.75 3.09
C PRO A 19 10.46 -15.42 3.84
N ARG A 20 11.37 -14.59 3.31
CA ARG A 20 11.68 -13.25 3.84
C ARG A 20 10.99 -12.12 3.08
N VAL A 21 10.36 -12.43 1.96
CA VAL A 21 9.61 -11.50 1.11
C VAL A 21 8.18 -11.99 1.00
N LEU A 22 7.23 -11.09 1.20
CA LEU A 22 5.80 -11.35 1.09
C LEU A 22 5.21 -10.34 0.10
N VAL A 23 4.58 -10.84 -0.96
CA VAL A 23 3.90 -10.01 -1.95
C VAL A 23 2.43 -9.96 -1.61
N LEU A 24 1.88 -8.75 -1.47
CA LEU A 24 0.49 -8.53 -1.08
C LEU A 24 -0.18 -7.57 -2.07
N SER A 25 -1.41 -7.89 -2.47
CA SER A 25 -2.27 -6.95 -3.18
C SER A 25 -2.76 -5.85 -2.25
N SER A 26 -2.64 -4.60 -2.70
CA SER A 26 -3.17 -3.41 -2.01
C SER A 26 -4.70 -3.46 -1.83
N GLN A 27 -5.43 -4.17 -2.71
CA GLN A 27 -6.89 -4.27 -2.67
C GLN A 27 -7.37 -5.48 -1.86
N HIS A 28 -6.86 -6.67 -2.16
CA HIS A 28 -7.46 -7.91 -1.65
C HIS A 28 -6.95 -8.32 -0.28
N HIS A 29 -5.72 -7.93 0.09
CA HIS A 29 -5.11 -8.38 1.35
C HIS A 29 -5.08 -7.27 2.40
N ALA A 30 -6.07 -6.36 2.33
CA ALA A 30 -6.02 -5.08 3.01
C ALA A 30 -6.47 -5.10 4.49
N SER A 31 -7.14 -6.16 4.95
CA SER A 31 -7.77 -6.16 6.28
C SER A 31 -7.07 -7.10 7.27
N GLY A 32 -6.68 -6.56 8.43
CA GLY A 32 -6.46 -7.33 9.65
C GLY A 32 -5.16 -8.14 9.79
N ILE A 33 -4.30 -8.21 8.77
CA ILE A 33 -3.06 -8.99 8.85
C ILE A 33 -2.01 -8.25 9.71
N ASN A 34 -1.38 -8.97 10.64
CA ASN A 34 -0.27 -8.46 11.43
C ASN A 34 1.06 -8.85 10.75
N LEU A 35 1.86 -7.86 10.36
CA LEU A 35 3.14 -8.01 9.67
C LEU A 35 4.28 -7.39 10.48
N GLN A 36 4.19 -7.49 11.81
CA GLN A 36 5.19 -6.99 12.76
C GLN A 36 6.58 -7.62 12.59
N ALA A 37 6.70 -8.73 11.87
CA ALA A 37 8.00 -9.32 11.52
C ALA A 37 8.70 -8.57 10.37
N ALA A 38 7.96 -7.79 9.57
CA ALA A 38 8.52 -7.00 8.47
C ALA A 38 9.12 -5.69 9.01
N ARG A 39 10.29 -5.33 8.47
CA ARG A 39 10.93 -4.02 8.69
C ARG A 39 10.84 -3.12 7.46
N PHE A 40 10.73 -3.73 6.29
CA PHE A 40 10.77 -3.05 5.01
C PHE A 40 9.43 -3.19 4.31
N LEU A 41 8.86 -2.07 3.89
CA LEU A 41 7.66 -2.01 3.08
C LEU A 41 8.00 -1.37 1.74
N ILE A 42 7.74 -2.07 0.65
CA ILE A 42 7.94 -1.58 -0.71
C ILE A 42 6.56 -1.42 -1.33
N ILE A 43 6.18 -0.19 -1.63
CA ILE A 43 4.98 0.15 -2.39
C ILE A 43 5.41 0.21 -3.85
N VAL A 44 5.01 -0.80 -4.61
CA VAL A 44 5.47 -1.01 -5.99
C VAL A 44 4.88 0.01 -6.95
N HIS A 45 3.63 0.43 -6.70
CA HIS A 45 2.94 1.45 -7.47
C HIS A 45 1.92 2.16 -6.56
N PRO A 46 1.53 3.42 -6.86
CA PRO A 46 0.47 4.11 -6.14
C PRO A 46 -0.86 3.37 -6.26
N TYR A 47 -1.69 3.43 -5.22
CA TYR A 47 -3.03 2.86 -5.29
C TYR A 47 -3.90 3.66 -6.28
N CYS A 48 -4.49 2.95 -7.23
CA CYS A 48 -5.52 3.43 -8.14
C CYS A 48 -6.78 2.60 -7.93
N THR A 49 -7.95 3.25 -7.89
CA THR A 49 -9.23 2.54 -7.87
C THR A 49 -9.41 1.76 -9.19
N PRO A 50 -10.01 0.55 -9.20
CA PRO A 50 -10.25 -0.20 -10.44
C PRO A 50 -11.07 0.57 -11.48
N SER A 51 -11.89 1.52 -11.02
CA SER A 51 -12.71 2.38 -11.85
C SER A 51 -11.97 3.61 -12.41
N ALA A 52 -10.70 3.83 -12.05
CA ALA A 52 -9.94 4.99 -12.52
C ALA A 52 -9.60 4.81 -14.00
N SER A 53 -10.23 5.61 -14.86
CA SER A 53 -9.93 5.69 -16.29
C SER A 53 -8.91 6.78 -16.63
N CYS A 54 -8.70 7.74 -15.73
CA CYS A 54 -7.74 8.84 -15.88
C CYS A 54 -7.06 9.20 -14.53
N PRO A 55 -5.89 9.86 -14.55
CA PRO A 55 -5.17 10.25 -13.33
C PRO A 55 -5.97 11.16 -12.40
N GLU A 56 -6.80 12.04 -12.94
CA GLU A 56 -7.63 13.01 -12.21
C GLU A 56 -8.74 12.32 -11.40
N ALA A 57 -9.14 11.11 -11.78
CA ALA A 57 -10.10 10.30 -11.05
C ALA A 57 -9.50 9.67 -9.77
N VAL A 58 -8.18 9.71 -9.61
CA VAL A 58 -7.49 9.15 -8.44
C VAL A 58 -7.28 10.24 -7.40
N SER A 59 -8.01 10.14 -6.29
CA SER A 59 -7.80 11.02 -5.13
C SER A 59 -6.46 10.71 -4.45
N TYR A 60 -5.62 11.74 -4.29
CA TYR A 60 -4.39 11.66 -3.49
C TYR A 60 -4.68 11.19 -2.04
N GLY A 61 -5.80 11.64 -1.46
CA GLY A 61 -6.23 11.20 -0.13
C GLY A 61 -6.53 9.70 -0.08
N ALA A 62 -7.24 9.17 -1.09
CA ALA A 62 -7.53 7.74 -1.17
C ALA A 62 -6.25 6.90 -1.33
N LEU A 63 -5.35 7.32 -2.23
CA LEU A 63 -4.04 6.71 -2.39
C LEU A 63 -3.29 6.63 -1.05
N ARG A 64 -3.19 7.76 -0.34
CA ARG A 64 -2.50 7.83 0.97
C ARG A 64 -3.19 7.01 2.04
N ALA A 65 -4.51 6.88 2.02
CA ALA A 65 -5.25 6.04 2.96
C ALA A 65 -4.91 4.55 2.77
N TYR A 66 -4.85 4.06 1.52
CA TYR A 66 -4.45 2.68 1.24
C TYR A 66 -3.00 2.41 1.64
N GLU A 67 -2.08 3.36 1.37
CA GLU A 67 -0.70 3.23 1.86
C GLU A 67 -0.64 3.20 3.40
N MET A 68 -1.39 4.07 4.07
CA MET A 68 -1.41 4.14 5.52
C MET A 68 -1.90 2.83 6.13
N GLN A 69 -2.91 2.20 5.53
CA GLN A 69 -3.37 0.88 5.94
C GLN A 69 -2.27 -0.18 5.80
N ALA A 70 -1.51 -0.18 4.71
CA ALA A 70 -0.38 -1.09 4.54
C ALA A 70 0.73 -0.85 5.58
N ILE A 71 1.07 0.43 5.84
CA ILE A 71 2.04 0.82 6.86
C ILE A 71 1.57 0.36 8.25
N GLY A 72 0.29 0.52 8.58
CA GLY A 72 -0.28 0.13 9.87
C GLY A 72 -0.24 -1.37 10.15
N ARG A 73 -0.10 -2.22 9.13
CA ARG A 73 0.11 -3.66 9.31
C ARG A 73 1.53 -4.02 9.72
N VAL A 74 2.49 -3.22 9.25
CA VAL A 74 3.93 -3.44 9.50
C VAL A 74 4.35 -2.74 10.79
N ARG A 75 4.00 -1.45 10.92
CA ARG A 75 4.27 -0.63 12.11
C ARG A 75 3.21 -0.89 13.18
N ARG A 76 3.30 -2.06 13.80
CA ARG A 76 2.37 -2.51 14.83
C ARG A 76 3.11 -3.02 16.05
N TYR A 77 2.60 -2.76 17.25
CA TYR A 77 3.13 -3.36 18.48
C TYR A 77 3.13 -4.90 18.33
N PRO A 78 4.21 -5.63 18.69
CA PRO A 78 5.40 -5.22 19.46
C PRO A 78 6.65 -4.86 18.62
N GLN A 79 6.53 -4.48 17.34
CA GLN A 79 7.69 -4.11 16.51
C GLN A 79 8.51 -2.97 17.14
N THR A 80 9.80 -3.21 17.40
CA THR A 80 10.72 -2.23 18.03
C THR A 80 11.67 -1.60 17.03
N LEU A 81 11.88 -2.22 15.87
CA LEU A 81 12.79 -1.73 14.85
C LEU A 81 12.12 -0.65 13.98
N PRO A 82 12.89 0.33 13.47
CA PRO A 82 12.35 1.34 12.57
C PRO A 82 11.87 0.69 11.28
N VAL A 83 10.61 0.97 10.92
CA VAL A 83 10.01 0.52 9.66
C VAL A 83 10.37 1.49 8.55
N GLN A 84 10.99 0.98 7.48
CA GLN A 84 11.36 1.76 6.31
C GLN A 84 10.34 1.54 5.19
N VAL A 85 9.83 2.65 4.63
CA VAL A 85 8.83 2.63 3.57
C VAL A 85 9.45 3.18 2.29
N TYR A 86 9.52 2.35 1.27
CA TYR A 86 9.97 2.69 -0.07
C TYR A 86 8.75 2.84 -0.98
N ARG A 87 8.69 3.95 -1.73
CA ARG A 87 7.67 4.19 -2.75
C ARG A 87 8.37 4.18 -4.09
N LEU A 88 8.00 3.23 -4.94
CA LEU A 88 8.48 3.15 -6.30
C LEU A 88 7.51 3.90 -7.20
N PHE A 89 8.07 4.70 -8.10
CA PHE A 89 7.35 5.34 -9.19
C PHE A 89 8.34 5.62 -10.32
N ALA A 90 7.88 5.53 -11.56
CA ALA A 90 8.70 5.93 -12.70
C ALA A 90 8.79 7.46 -12.83
N GLU A 91 9.99 7.99 -13.08
CA GLU A 91 10.19 9.41 -13.41
C GLU A 91 9.53 9.77 -14.75
N GLY A 92 8.96 10.96 -14.82
CA GLY A 92 8.21 11.44 -16.00
C GLY A 92 6.87 10.73 -16.22
N SER A 93 6.44 9.85 -15.31
CA SER A 93 5.22 9.06 -15.46
C SER A 93 4.01 9.65 -14.72
N VAL A 94 2.85 9.06 -14.99
CA VAL A 94 1.60 9.33 -14.24
C VAL A 94 1.78 9.07 -12.75
N GLU A 95 2.56 8.07 -12.35
CA GLU A 95 2.79 7.73 -10.94
C GLU A 95 3.48 8.86 -10.18
N GLN A 96 4.47 9.51 -10.80
CA GLN A 96 5.12 10.70 -10.24
C GLN A 96 4.11 11.84 -10.07
N GLY A 97 3.23 12.04 -11.06
CA GLY A 97 2.17 13.05 -10.99
C GLY A 97 1.17 12.78 -9.86
N LEU A 98 0.82 11.50 -9.63
CA LEU A 98 -0.04 11.10 -8.50
C LEU A 98 0.64 11.38 -7.15
N TYR A 99 1.93 11.04 -7.02
CA TYR A 99 2.66 11.27 -5.77
C TYR A 99 2.98 12.74 -5.47
N SER A 100 3.18 13.56 -6.51
CA SER A 100 3.38 15.01 -6.38
C SER A 100 2.08 15.79 -6.18
N GLY A 101 0.92 15.13 -6.26
CA GLY A 101 -0.38 15.79 -6.19
C GLY A 101 -0.73 16.59 -7.45
N ARG A 102 -0.01 16.40 -8.56
CA ARG A 102 -0.18 17.13 -9.82
C ARG A 102 -1.60 17.03 -10.39
N TYR A 103 -2.25 15.88 -10.18
CA TYR A 103 -3.60 15.60 -10.68
C TYR A 103 -4.69 15.80 -9.61
N ALA A 104 -4.32 16.26 -8.41
CA ALA A 104 -5.30 16.58 -7.39
C ALA A 104 -6.08 17.81 -7.86
N SER A 105 -7.25 17.56 -8.45
CA SER A 105 -8.19 18.62 -8.75
C SER A 105 -8.62 19.26 -7.44
N ASP A 106 -8.55 20.59 -7.40
CA ASP A 106 -9.01 21.41 -6.29
C ASP A 106 -10.50 21.08 -6.06
N THR A 107 -10.78 20.19 -5.10
CA THR A 107 -12.13 19.72 -4.80
C THR A 107 -12.98 20.85 -4.18
N SER A 108 -12.39 22.03 -3.99
CA SER A 108 -13.05 23.28 -3.63
C SER A 108 -14.09 23.75 -4.66
N VAL A 109 -14.09 23.24 -5.90
CA VAL A 109 -15.04 23.66 -6.96
C VAL A 109 -16.38 22.91 -6.94
N PHE A 110 -16.49 21.74 -6.29
CA PHE A 110 -17.72 20.93 -6.30
C PHE A 110 -18.59 21.04 -5.04
N LYS A 111 -18.28 21.97 -4.13
CA LYS A 111 -19.18 22.32 -3.02
C LYS A 111 -20.13 23.44 -3.46
N LYS A 112 -21.13 23.12 -4.28
CA LYS A 112 -22.27 24.01 -4.53
C LYS A 112 -23.52 23.39 -3.90
N GLU A 113 -23.95 24.08 -2.84
CA GLU A 113 -25.31 24.23 -2.27
C GLU A 113 -26.16 22.99 -2.02
#